data_AF-A0A2T0QYD2-F1
#
_entry.id   AF-A0A2T0QYD2-F1
#
_cell.length_a   1.000
_cell.length_b   1.000
_cell.length_c   1.000
_cell.angle_alpha   90.00
_cell.angle_beta   90.00
_cell.angle_gamma   90.00
#
_symmetry.space_group_name_H-M   'P 1'
#
loop_
_entity.id
_entity.type
_entity.pdbx_description
1 polymer ?
#
loop_
_entity_poly.entity_id
_entity_poly.type
_entity_poly.pdbx_seq_one_letter_code
_entity_poly.pdbx_strand_id
1 'polypeptide(L)'
;MVREASGRRGHQRRVPGSSEPKIVLVTLDAKVPTALAALVPHDALGNALAGHSRAPGSLSWRHELVDEPTAAGLLGGPVPTLPAFRGLDVVERISVHRGLPMEPVADQLVEGSLRLHLRVTYLPADLAWERALRWSAVQRGGSILDVEERDKNTQWPQRVARSRDTASGGDFTVITVDGVHVGVQVDTSGVVLVTWLLRRGGRELRAALLTRRGPRAAVELVADAGVLA
;
A
#
# COMPACT_ATOMS: atom_id res chain seq x y z
N MET A 1 -2.13 58.04 46.22
CA MET A 1 -1.06 57.16 46.74
C MET A 1 -1.36 55.75 46.27
N VAL A 2 -0.37 55.11 45.68
CA VAL A 2 -0.43 53.95 44.77
C VAL A 2 -0.43 52.64 45.59
N ARG A 3 -1.21 51.61 45.21
CA ARG A 3 -0.71 50.30 44.72
C ARG A 3 -1.75 49.19 44.56
N GLU A 4 -1.55 48.49 43.45
CA GLU A 4 -2.18 47.29 42.89
C GLU A 4 -2.00 46.01 43.71
N ALA A 5 -2.92 45.05 43.52
CA ALA A 5 -2.64 43.67 43.07
C ALA A 5 -4.00 42.98 42.78
N SER A 6 -4.50 42.95 41.55
CA SER A 6 -4.18 42.01 40.46
C SER A 6 -4.58 40.55 40.74
N GLY A 7 -5.88 40.26 40.63
CA GLY A 7 -6.45 38.91 40.54
C GLY A 7 -6.94 38.64 39.11
N ARG A 8 -6.12 37.94 38.31
CA ARG A 8 -6.46 37.59 36.92
C ARG A 8 -7.58 36.54 36.87
N ARG A 9 -8.62 36.88 36.11
CA ARG A 9 -9.70 35.97 35.71
C ARG A 9 -9.15 34.91 34.75
N GLY A 10 -9.31 33.64 35.09
CA GLY A 10 -9.12 32.54 34.15
C GLY A 10 -10.26 32.52 33.14
N HIS A 11 -10.01 33.03 31.93
CA HIS A 11 -10.85 32.75 30.78
C HIS A 11 -10.69 31.27 30.40
N GLN A 12 -11.71 30.46 30.68
CA GLN A 12 -11.88 29.17 30.02
C GLN A 12 -12.09 29.41 28.53
N ARG A 13 -11.02 29.27 27.75
CA ARG A 13 -11.09 29.14 26.29
C ARG A 13 -11.85 27.84 26.00
N ARG A 14 -13.04 27.96 25.41
CA ARG A 14 -13.65 26.86 24.65
C ARG A 14 -12.69 26.50 23.52
N VAL A 15 -12.16 25.27 23.55
CA VAL A 15 -11.48 24.69 22.40
C VAL A 15 -12.56 24.35 21.36
N PRO A 16 -12.48 24.88 20.13
CA PRO A 16 -13.43 24.56 19.08
C PRO A 16 -13.11 23.19 18.47
N GLY A 17 -14.16 22.40 18.23
CA GLY A 17 -14.19 21.34 17.22
C GLY A 17 -13.34 20.11 17.51
N SER A 18 -13.79 19.24 18.43
CA SER A 18 -13.57 17.80 18.22
C SER A 18 -14.46 17.37 17.06
N SER A 19 -13.98 17.52 15.82
CA SER A 19 -14.57 16.84 14.69
C SER A 19 -14.38 15.35 14.94
N GLU A 20 -15.43 14.69 15.42
CA GLU A 20 -15.54 13.23 15.32
C GLU A 20 -15.12 12.82 13.91
N PRO A 21 -14.33 11.74 13.74
CA PRO A 21 -13.99 11.25 12.42
C PRO A 21 -15.31 10.95 11.71
N LYS A 22 -15.65 11.78 10.73
CA LYS A 22 -16.81 11.58 9.88
C LYS A 22 -16.49 10.32 9.08
N ILE A 23 -17.05 9.19 9.49
CA ILE A 23 -16.94 7.94 8.74
C ILE A 23 -17.65 8.19 7.41
N VAL A 24 -16.87 8.53 6.39
CA VAL A 24 -17.35 8.58 5.01
C VAL A 24 -17.40 7.13 4.57
N LEU A 25 -18.57 6.50 4.69
CA LEU A 25 -18.81 5.20 4.09
C LEU A 25 -18.76 5.38 2.57
N VAL A 26 -17.67 4.92 1.94
CA VAL A 26 -17.61 4.89 0.49
C VAL A 26 -18.57 3.81 -0.01
N THR A 27 -19.64 4.23 -0.68
CA THR A 27 -20.60 3.28 -1.26
C THR A 27 -20.13 2.90 -2.66
N LEU A 28 -19.67 1.66 -2.82
CA LEU A 28 -19.29 1.12 -4.14
C LEU A 28 -20.51 1.01 -5.06
N ASP A 29 -20.32 1.26 -6.35
CA ASP A 29 -21.35 1.03 -7.38
C ASP A 29 -21.91 -0.39 -7.27
N ALA A 30 -23.23 -0.56 -7.42
CA ALA A 30 -23.93 -1.83 -7.30
C ALA A 30 -23.36 -2.97 -8.19
N LYS A 31 -22.68 -2.62 -9.30
CA LYS A 31 -22.02 -3.59 -10.18
C LYS A 31 -20.69 -4.11 -9.64
N VAL A 32 -20.04 -3.37 -8.74
CA VAL A 32 -18.72 -3.71 -8.18
C VAL A 32 -18.77 -4.98 -7.32
N PRO A 33 -19.70 -5.14 -6.35
CA PRO A 33 -19.80 -6.38 -5.59
C PRO A 33 -19.97 -7.63 -6.47
N THR A 34 -20.74 -7.52 -7.55
CA THR A 34 -20.96 -8.62 -8.50
C THR A 34 -19.67 -8.97 -9.25
N ALA A 35 -18.95 -7.96 -9.76
CA ALA A 35 -17.69 -8.15 -10.46
C ALA A 35 -16.60 -8.78 -9.56
N LEU A 36 -16.55 -8.38 -8.29
CA LEU A 36 -15.60 -8.92 -7.31
C LEU A 36 -15.96 -10.34 -6.88
N ALA A 37 -17.26 -10.65 -6.76
CA ALA A 37 -17.73 -12.00 -6.44
C ALA A 37 -17.52 -13.00 -7.59
N ALA A 38 -17.43 -12.52 -8.83
CA ALA A 38 -17.17 -13.34 -10.01
C ALA A 38 -15.69 -13.73 -10.20
N LEU A 39 -14.79 -13.25 -9.33
CA LEU A 39 -13.38 -13.59 -9.41
C LEU A 39 -13.15 -15.09 -9.14
N VAL A 40 -12.38 -15.72 -10.03
CA VAL A 40 -11.99 -17.13 -9.94
C VAL A 40 -10.53 -17.20 -9.51
N PRO A 41 -10.20 -17.66 -8.28
CA PRO A 41 -8.83 -17.75 -7.80
C PRO A 41 -7.91 -18.54 -8.72
N HIS A 42 -6.70 -18.00 -8.94
CA HIS A 42 -5.65 -18.65 -9.72
C HIS A 42 -4.27 -18.38 -9.11
N ASP A 43 -3.33 -19.32 -9.20
CA ASP A 43 -2.00 -19.22 -8.57
C ASP A 43 -1.06 -18.20 -9.21
N ALA A 44 -1.57 -17.29 -10.05
CA ALA A 44 -0.78 -16.24 -10.69
C ALA A 44 0.01 -15.37 -9.69
N LEU A 45 -0.57 -15.00 -8.55
CA LEU A 45 0.15 -14.20 -7.53
C LEU A 45 1.20 -15.05 -6.81
N GLY A 46 0.82 -16.24 -6.34
CA GLY A 46 1.73 -17.21 -5.76
C GLY A 46 2.93 -17.47 -6.68
N ASN A 47 2.71 -17.75 -7.96
CA ASN A 47 3.77 -18.00 -8.94
C ASN A 47 4.65 -16.76 -9.21
N ALA A 48 4.05 -15.57 -9.30
CA ALA A 48 4.79 -14.33 -9.54
C ALA A 48 5.66 -13.91 -8.34
N LEU A 49 5.20 -14.22 -7.11
CA LEU A 49 5.84 -13.77 -5.86
C LEU A 49 6.62 -14.88 -5.14
N ALA A 50 6.43 -16.15 -5.53
CA ALA A 50 7.20 -17.30 -5.04
C ALA A 50 8.53 -17.49 -5.78
N GLY A 51 8.87 -16.60 -6.73
CA GLY A 51 10.15 -16.62 -7.44
C GLY A 51 11.32 -16.80 -6.47
N HIS A 52 11.98 -17.96 -6.56
CA HIS A 52 13.13 -18.44 -5.78
C HIS A 52 13.93 -17.32 -5.08
N SER A 53 13.58 -17.05 -3.82
CA SER A 53 14.39 -16.25 -2.90
C SER A 53 15.79 -16.88 -2.84
N ARG A 54 16.76 -16.30 -3.56
CA ARG A 54 18.16 -16.68 -3.40
C ARG A 54 18.58 -16.29 -1.97
N ALA A 55 18.85 -17.30 -1.15
CA ALA A 55 19.25 -17.25 0.26
C ALA A 55 18.17 -16.79 1.29
N PRO A 56 18.09 -17.47 2.47
CA PRO A 56 17.36 -16.96 3.62
C PRO A 56 17.99 -15.65 4.11
N GLY A 57 17.23 -14.56 4.05
CA GLY A 57 17.63 -13.23 4.54
C GLY A 57 17.81 -12.20 3.42
N SER A 58 17.88 -12.67 2.18
CA SER A 58 17.90 -11.80 1.01
C SER A 58 16.48 -11.32 0.73
N LEU A 59 16.23 -10.07 1.06
CA LEU A 59 15.23 -9.32 0.34
C LEU A 59 15.63 -9.36 -1.14
N SER A 60 14.72 -9.67 -2.07
CA SER A 60 15.02 -9.60 -3.53
C SER A 60 15.55 -8.22 -3.96
N TRP A 61 15.38 -7.24 -3.09
CA TRP A 61 15.65 -5.82 -3.23
C TRP A 61 16.20 -5.29 -1.91
N ARG A 62 17.19 -4.39 -1.90
CA ARG A 62 17.65 -3.73 -0.67
C ARG A 62 16.56 -2.75 -0.22
N HIS A 63 15.92 -3.01 0.92
CA HIS A 63 15.00 -2.06 1.55
C HIS A 63 15.66 -1.46 2.79
N GLU A 64 15.52 -0.14 2.94
CA GLU A 64 15.94 0.59 4.14
C GLU A 64 14.72 1.14 4.85
N LEU A 65 14.65 0.92 6.16
CA LEU A 65 13.62 1.53 7.00
C LEU A 65 13.83 3.05 7.03
N VAL A 66 12.74 3.80 6.86
CA VAL A 66 12.74 5.26 6.92
C VAL A 66 11.60 5.74 7.81
N ASP A 67 11.73 6.95 8.33
CA ASP A 67 10.62 7.60 9.03
C ASP A 67 9.59 8.17 8.05
N GLU A 68 8.41 8.49 8.57
CA GLU A 68 7.30 9.03 7.78
C GLU A 68 7.65 10.39 7.12
N PRO A 69 8.32 11.35 7.78
CA PRO A 69 8.73 12.60 7.13
C PRO A 69 9.66 12.40 5.92
N THR A 70 10.64 11.51 6.03
CA THR A 70 11.55 11.18 4.91
C THR A 70 10.78 10.56 3.76
N ALA A 71 9.92 9.60 4.06
CA ALA A 71 9.04 8.96 3.08
C ALA A 71 8.10 9.96 2.38
N ALA A 72 7.50 10.88 3.13
CA ALA A 72 6.63 11.92 2.59
C ALA A 72 7.39 12.88 1.66
N GLY A 73 8.62 13.25 2.05
CA GLY A 73 9.52 14.04 1.20
C GLY A 73 9.86 13.33 -0.11
N LEU A 74 10.13 12.02 -0.06
CA LEU A 74 10.40 11.21 -1.25
C LEU A 74 9.19 11.03 -2.16
N LEU A 75 7.97 10.95 -1.62
CA LEU A 75 6.72 10.85 -2.38
C LEU A 75 6.26 12.19 -2.96
N GLY A 76 6.64 13.31 -2.33
CA GLY A 76 6.11 14.63 -2.65
C GLY A 76 4.69 14.85 -2.09
N GLY A 77 4.41 14.28 -0.92
CA GLY A 77 3.12 14.35 -0.22
C GLY A 77 3.06 13.37 0.96
N PRO A 78 1.96 13.33 1.74
CA PRO A 78 1.81 12.38 2.84
C PRO A 78 2.04 10.93 2.41
N VAL A 79 2.48 10.05 3.32
CA VAL A 79 2.61 8.62 3.01
C VAL A 79 1.21 8.01 2.99
N PRO A 80 0.80 7.27 1.95
CA PRO A 80 -0.48 6.56 2.00
C PRO A 80 -0.35 5.46 3.06
N THR A 81 -1.25 5.50 4.04
CA THR A 81 -1.31 4.51 5.11
C THR A 81 -2.72 3.95 5.19
N LEU A 82 -2.86 2.76 5.78
CA LEU A 82 -4.11 2.05 5.97
C LEU A 82 -4.35 1.87 7.47
N PRO A 83 -4.90 2.88 8.17
CA PRO A 83 -5.06 2.86 9.62
C PRO A 83 -5.89 1.69 10.14
N ALA A 84 -6.77 1.09 9.33
CA ALA A 84 -7.56 -0.07 9.70
C ALA A 84 -6.76 -1.37 9.90
N PHE A 85 -5.45 -1.37 9.59
CA PHE A 85 -4.53 -2.43 9.99
C PHE A 85 -3.83 -2.15 11.33
N ARG A 86 -3.90 -0.92 11.86
CA ARG A 86 -3.25 -0.58 13.13
C ARG A 86 -3.98 -1.29 14.28
N GLY A 87 -3.19 -1.95 15.11
CA GLY A 87 -3.66 -2.68 16.29
C GLY A 87 -2.46 -3.09 17.15
N LEU A 88 -2.73 -3.59 18.36
CA LEU A 88 -1.66 -3.99 19.29
C LEU A 88 -0.76 -5.11 18.73
N ASP A 89 -1.32 -5.95 17.85
CA ASP A 89 -0.63 -7.10 17.28
C ASP A 89 -0.06 -6.83 15.88
N VAL A 90 -0.09 -5.58 15.40
CA VAL A 90 0.39 -5.21 14.08
C VAL A 90 1.44 -4.11 14.16
N VAL A 91 2.61 -4.37 13.58
CA VAL A 91 3.70 -3.42 13.45
C VAL A 91 3.68 -2.82 12.06
N GLU A 92 3.54 -1.49 12.00
CA GLU A 92 3.68 -0.70 10.78
C GLU A 92 5.15 -0.34 10.55
N ARG A 93 5.68 -0.59 9.36
CA ARG A 93 7.04 -0.18 8.95
C ARG A 93 7.01 0.43 7.56
N ILE A 94 7.71 1.55 7.41
CA ILE A 94 7.92 2.22 6.13
C ILE A 94 9.34 1.92 5.67
N SER A 95 9.50 1.52 4.41
CA SER A 95 10.79 1.26 3.81
C SER A 95 10.85 1.79 2.38
N VAL A 96 12.07 2.05 1.91
CA VAL A 96 12.32 2.46 0.52
C VAL A 96 13.30 1.51 -0.14
N HIS A 97 13.04 1.24 -1.42
CA HIS A 97 13.92 0.48 -2.26
C HIS A 97 15.22 1.26 -2.54
N ARG A 98 16.35 0.57 -2.37
CA ARG A 98 17.71 1.07 -2.59
C ARG A 98 18.49 0.17 -3.54
N GLY A 99 17.78 -0.45 -4.48
CA GLY A 99 18.39 -1.18 -5.58
C GLY A 99 18.56 -2.66 -5.30
N LEU A 100 19.15 -3.35 -6.26
CA LEU A 100 19.50 -4.76 -6.13
C LEU A 100 20.60 -4.94 -5.08
N PRO A 101 20.51 -5.97 -4.19
CA PRO A 101 21.51 -6.20 -3.14
C PRO A 101 22.93 -6.43 -3.65
N MET A 102 23.06 -6.91 -4.89
CA MET A 102 24.34 -7.33 -5.49
C MET A 102 25.01 -6.21 -6.29
N GLU A 103 24.35 -5.06 -6.47
CA GLU A 103 24.84 -3.95 -7.30
C GLU A 103 25.09 -2.71 -6.44
N PRO A 104 26.15 -1.93 -6.70
CA PRO A 104 26.34 -0.65 -6.04
C PRO A 104 25.18 0.31 -6.31
N VAL A 105 24.72 1.00 -5.26
CA VAL A 105 23.63 1.99 -5.37
C VAL A 105 24.00 3.12 -6.33
N ALA A 106 25.29 3.52 -6.35
CA ALA A 106 25.78 4.59 -7.22
C ALA A 106 25.58 4.27 -8.71
N ASP A 107 25.88 3.04 -9.13
CA ASP A 107 25.77 2.63 -10.53
C ASP A 107 24.30 2.59 -10.96
N GLN A 108 23.43 2.07 -10.11
CA GLN A 108 21.98 2.03 -10.35
C GLN A 108 21.33 3.43 -10.38
N LEU A 109 21.89 4.41 -9.66
CA LEU A 109 21.45 5.82 -9.72
C LEU A 109 21.89 6.46 -11.03
N VAL A 110 23.13 6.22 -11.47
CA VAL A 110 23.70 6.76 -12.71
C VAL A 110 22.96 6.22 -13.93
N GLU A 111 22.58 4.95 -13.91
CA GLU A 111 21.80 4.32 -14.99
C GLU A 111 20.32 4.74 -15.01
N GLY A 112 19.86 5.47 -13.99
CA GLY A 112 18.43 5.79 -13.82
C GLY A 112 17.56 4.55 -13.52
N SER A 113 18.20 3.45 -13.12
CA SER A 113 17.58 2.17 -12.77
C SER A 113 16.88 2.22 -11.40
N LEU A 114 17.30 3.15 -10.54
CA LEU A 114 16.69 3.42 -9.24
C LEU A 114 15.49 4.37 -9.36
N ARG A 115 14.31 3.77 -9.57
CA ARG A 115 13.02 4.46 -9.46
C ARG A 115 12.54 4.45 -8.01
N LEU A 116 11.79 5.48 -7.63
CA LEU A 116 11.11 5.52 -6.34
C LEU A 116 10.27 4.25 -6.19
N HIS A 117 10.50 3.50 -5.11
CA HIS A 117 9.63 2.42 -4.67
C HIS A 117 9.61 2.44 -3.15
N LEU A 118 8.50 2.94 -2.61
CA LEU A 118 8.19 3.00 -1.20
C LEU A 118 7.25 1.86 -0.83
N ARG A 119 7.47 1.27 0.34
CA ARG A 119 6.68 0.16 0.85
C ARG A 119 6.27 0.43 2.29
N VAL A 120 4.98 0.34 2.56
CA VAL A 120 4.41 0.31 3.92
C VAL A 120 3.99 -1.12 4.22
N THR A 121 4.49 -1.69 5.31
CA THR A 121 4.20 -3.07 5.71
C THR A 121 3.45 -3.07 7.03
N TYR A 122 2.43 -3.92 7.09
CA TYR A 122 1.59 -4.17 8.25
C TYR A 122 1.80 -5.63 8.62
N LEU A 123 2.68 -5.90 9.59
CA LEU A 123 3.07 -7.26 9.95
C LEU A 123 2.53 -7.65 11.33
N PRO A 124 2.13 -8.92 11.52
CA PRO A 124 2.04 -9.51 12.85
C PRO A 124 3.26 -9.17 13.71
N ALA A 125 3.04 -8.80 14.98
CA ALA A 125 4.10 -8.36 15.88
C ALA A 125 5.18 -9.43 16.15
N ASP A 126 4.87 -10.70 15.95
CA ASP A 126 5.80 -11.83 16.07
C ASP A 126 6.65 -12.07 14.81
N LEU A 127 6.41 -11.31 13.73
CA LEU A 127 7.17 -11.39 12.49
C LEU A 127 8.21 -10.27 12.38
N ALA A 128 9.47 -10.69 12.17
CA ALA A 128 10.56 -9.79 11.86
C ALA A 128 10.33 -9.08 10.50
N TRP A 129 10.72 -7.81 10.40
CA TRP A 129 10.47 -7.00 9.20
C TRP A 129 11.21 -7.51 7.95
N GLU A 130 12.34 -8.21 8.12
CA GLU A 130 13.08 -8.84 7.03
C GLU A 130 12.26 -9.94 6.33
N ARG A 131 11.18 -10.40 6.96
CA ARG A 131 10.22 -11.32 6.35
C ARG A 131 9.11 -10.60 5.58
N ALA A 132 8.98 -9.28 5.71
CA ALA A 132 7.88 -8.50 5.14
C ALA A 132 7.72 -8.67 3.63
N LEU A 133 8.81 -8.95 2.91
CA LEU A 133 8.77 -9.09 1.45
C LEU A 133 8.52 -10.52 0.98
N ARG A 134 8.37 -11.48 1.90
CA ARG A 134 8.16 -12.88 1.54
C ARG A 134 6.70 -13.19 1.43
N TRP A 135 6.38 -14.00 0.42
CA TRP A 135 5.06 -14.59 0.22
C TRP A 135 4.49 -15.22 1.52
N SER A 136 5.34 -15.88 2.31
CA SER A 136 4.93 -16.48 3.58
C SER A 136 4.48 -15.46 4.65
N ALA A 137 4.99 -14.22 4.65
CA ALA A 137 4.51 -13.20 5.58
C ALA A 137 3.10 -12.73 5.22
N VAL A 138 2.81 -12.57 3.92
CA VAL A 138 1.45 -12.26 3.45
C VAL A 138 0.50 -13.40 3.78
N GLN A 139 0.92 -14.65 3.56
CA GLN A 139 0.13 -15.82 3.96
C GLN A 139 -0.11 -15.90 5.48
N ARG A 140 0.78 -15.38 6.31
CA ARG A 140 0.59 -15.32 7.77
C ARG A 140 -0.21 -14.11 8.25
N GLY A 141 -0.86 -13.37 7.36
CA GLY A 141 -1.72 -12.23 7.69
C GLY A 141 -1.05 -10.87 7.56
N GLY A 142 0.21 -10.81 7.11
CA GLY A 142 0.85 -9.56 6.73
C GLY A 142 0.13 -8.89 5.55
N SER A 143 0.13 -7.56 5.53
CA SER A 143 -0.33 -6.76 4.39
C SER A 143 0.75 -5.77 3.96
N ILE A 144 0.83 -5.51 2.66
CA ILE A 144 1.89 -4.70 2.06
C ILE A 144 1.26 -3.68 1.13
N LEU A 145 1.58 -2.40 1.32
CA LEU A 145 1.24 -1.33 0.40
C LEU A 145 2.50 -0.82 -0.28
N ASP A 146 2.65 -1.12 -1.56
CA ASP A 146 3.72 -0.62 -2.40
C ASP A 146 3.28 0.61 -3.17
N VAL A 147 4.20 1.56 -3.32
CA VAL A 147 4.05 2.77 -4.13
C VAL A 147 5.33 2.95 -4.93
N GLU A 148 5.26 2.74 -6.23
CA GLU A 148 6.40 2.81 -7.13
C GLU A 148 6.16 3.76 -8.31
N GLU A 149 7.22 4.38 -8.81
CA GLU A 149 7.15 5.18 -10.02
C GLU A 149 6.74 4.33 -11.22
N ARG A 150 5.69 4.75 -11.92
CA ARG A 150 5.12 4.00 -13.03
C ARG A 150 6.11 3.92 -14.18
N ASP A 151 6.28 2.71 -14.72
CA ASP A 151 6.91 2.55 -16.02
C ASP A 151 5.98 2.97 -17.17
N LYS A 152 6.43 3.94 -17.98
CA LYS A 152 5.65 4.53 -19.07
C LYS A 152 5.26 3.50 -20.14
N ASN A 153 6.02 2.42 -20.26
CA ASN A 153 5.76 1.35 -21.22
C ASN A 153 4.73 0.32 -20.71
N THR A 154 4.32 0.42 -19.45
CA THR A 154 3.40 -0.53 -18.83
C THR A 154 1.95 -0.06 -18.97
N GLN A 155 1.09 -0.91 -19.53
CA GLN A 155 -0.36 -0.66 -19.61
C GLN A 155 -1.01 -0.73 -18.22
N TRP A 156 -2.01 0.12 -17.99
CA TRP A 156 -2.70 0.24 -16.71
C TRP A 156 -4.23 0.14 -16.84
N PRO A 157 -4.96 -0.53 -15.92
CA PRO A 157 -4.48 -1.42 -14.85
C PRO A 157 -3.83 -2.70 -15.37
N GLN A 158 -2.96 -3.32 -14.57
CA GLN A 158 -2.17 -4.47 -15.00
C GLN A 158 -2.42 -5.72 -14.15
N ARG A 159 -2.74 -6.84 -14.80
CA ARG A 159 -2.63 -8.19 -14.24
C ARG A 159 -1.16 -8.57 -14.07
N VAL A 160 -0.77 -9.07 -12.91
CA VAL A 160 0.66 -9.32 -12.59
C VAL A 160 1.25 -10.48 -13.40
N ALA A 161 0.46 -11.50 -13.73
CA ALA A 161 0.88 -12.59 -14.62
C ALA A 161 0.45 -12.31 -16.07
N ARG A 162 1.39 -11.84 -16.91
CA ARG A 162 1.19 -11.72 -18.37
C ARG A 162 2.00 -12.74 -19.19
N SER A 163 3.02 -13.41 -18.65
CA SER A 163 4.05 -13.99 -19.52
C SER A 163 3.82 -15.43 -20.00
N ARG A 164 2.88 -16.23 -19.46
CA ARG A 164 2.66 -17.61 -19.93
C ARG A 164 1.24 -18.18 -19.87
N ASP A 165 0.26 -17.50 -19.28
CA ASP A 165 -1.07 -18.09 -19.13
C ASP A 165 -1.97 -17.84 -20.35
N THR A 166 -2.33 -18.93 -21.01
CA THR A 166 -3.35 -19.01 -22.04
C THR A 166 -4.75 -18.94 -21.42
N ALA A 167 -5.43 -17.82 -21.64
CA ALA A 167 -6.87 -17.69 -21.88
C ALA A 167 -7.93 -17.93 -20.78
N SER A 168 -7.65 -18.28 -19.52
CA SER A 168 -8.71 -18.40 -18.48
C SER A 168 -8.80 -17.14 -17.60
N GLY A 169 -9.38 -16.08 -18.17
CA GLY A 169 -9.50 -14.74 -17.57
C GLY A 169 -10.66 -14.58 -16.58
N GLY A 170 -10.48 -15.08 -15.35
CA GLY A 170 -11.41 -14.86 -14.24
C GLY A 170 -10.76 -14.41 -12.92
N ASP A 171 -9.44 -14.50 -12.78
CA ASP A 171 -8.72 -14.18 -11.53
C ASP A 171 -8.45 -12.69 -11.34
N PHE A 172 -8.70 -11.90 -12.38
CA PHE A 172 -8.46 -10.46 -12.42
C PHE A 172 -9.68 -9.73 -12.98
N THR A 173 -10.02 -8.61 -12.35
CA THR A 173 -11.05 -7.69 -12.84
C THR A 173 -10.60 -6.24 -12.65
N VAL A 174 -11.17 -5.34 -13.44
CA VAL A 174 -11.01 -3.90 -13.26
C VAL A 174 -12.35 -3.31 -12.89
N ILE A 175 -12.37 -2.57 -11.79
CA ILE A 175 -13.51 -1.82 -11.31
C ILE A 175 -13.19 -0.32 -11.31
N THR A 176 -14.21 0.51 -11.15
CA THR A 176 -14.05 1.95 -10.95
C THR A 176 -14.60 2.32 -9.57
N VAL A 177 -13.80 3.04 -8.79
CA VAL A 177 -14.15 3.56 -7.45
C VAL A 177 -13.85 5.05 -7.45
N ASP A 178 -14.85 5.89 -7.23
CA ASP A 178 -14.73 7.35 -7.24
C ASP A 178 -13.98 7.91 -8.47
N GLY A 179 -14.22 7.30 -9.64
CA GLY A 179 -13.57 7.67 -10.91
C GLY A 179 -12.16 7.11 -11.12
N VAL A 180 -11.62 6.37 -10.15
CA VAL A 180 -10.30 5.72 -10.23
C VAL A 180 -10.45 4.27 -10.70
N HIS A 181 -9.69 3.89 -11.73
CA HIS A 181 -9.62 2.49 -12.16
C HIS A 181 -8.75 1.67 -11.21
N VAL A 182 -9.35 0.63 -10.63
CA VAL A 182 -8.73 -0.27 -9.66
C VAL A 182 -8.69 -1.68 -10.25
N GLY A 183 -7.49 -2.23 -10.41
CA GLY A 183 -7.29 -3.63 -10.77
C GLY A 183 -7.31 -4.50 -9.51
N VAL A 184 -8.08 -5.60 -9.54
CA VAL A 184 -8.22 -6.53 -8.42
C VAL A 184 -7.89 -7.94 -8.92
N GLN A 185 -6.94 -8.60 -8.25
CA GLN A 185 -6.55 -9.97 -8.52
C GLN A 185 -6.63 -10.81 -7.25
N VAL A 186 -7.00 -12.08 -7.35
CA VAL A 186 -7.04 -13.02 -6.21
C VAL A 186 -6.37 -14.34 -6.58
N ASP A 187 -5.69 -14.96 -5.62
CA ASP A 187 -5.08 -16.27 -5.79
C ASP A 187 -5.72 -17.39 -4.96
N THR A 188 -5.31 -18.64 -5.20
CA THR A 188 -5.90 -19.81 -4.54
C THR A 188 -5.65 -19.84 -3.02
N SER A 189 -4.63 -19.13 -2.54
CA SER A 189 -4.36 -18.99 -1.10
C SER A 189 -5.25 -17.94 -0.42
N GLY A 190 -6.07 -17.22 -1.20
CA GLY A 190 -6.95 -16.16 -0.74
C GLY A 190 -6.24 -14.82 -0.56
N VAL A 191 -5.04 -14.66 -1.12
CA VAL A 191 -4.37 -13.36 -1.16
C VAL A 191 -4.95 -12.54 -2.29
N VAL A 192 -5.28 -11.29 -1.98
CA VAL A 192 -5.81 -10.29 -2.89
C VAL A 192 -4.75 -9.24 -3.16
N LEU A 193 -4.63 -8.88 -4.43
CA LEU A 193 -3.87 -7.73 -4.91
C LEU A 193 -4.84 -6.66 -5.43
N VAL A 194 -4.79 -5.46 -4.85
CA VAL A 194 -5.52 -4.28 -5.30
C VAL A 194 -4.53 -3.26 -5.84
N THR A 195 -4.78 -2.71 -7.02
CA THR A 195 -3.81 -1.85 -7.73
C THR A 195 -4.50 -0.62 -8.30
N TRP A 196 -3.94 0.58 -8.10
CA TRP A 196 -4.45 1.86 -8.63
C TRP A 196 -3.29 2.82 -8.98
N LEU A 197 -3.58 3.94 -9.64
CA LEU A 197 -2.61 5.01 -9.89
C LEU A 197 -2.81 6.17 -8.92
N LEU A 198 -1.69 6.75 -8.50
CA LEU A 198 -1.60 7.95 -7.68
C LEU A 198 -0.88 9.05 -8.45
N ARG A 199 -1.26 10.31 -8.21
CA ARG A 199 -0.53 11.48 -8.71
C ARG A 199 0.02 12.30 -7.55
N ARG A 200 1.34 12.22 -7.32
CA ARG A 200 2.01 12.91 -6.20
C ARG A 200 3.34 13.51 -6.63
N GLY A 201 3.65 14.71 -6.14
CA GLY A 201 4.89 15.42 -6.47
C GLY A 201 5.14 15.56 -7.99
N GLY A 202 4.08 15.71 -8.80
CA GLY A 202 4.18 15.78 -10.27
C GLY A 202 4.47 14.45 -10.98
N ARG A 203 4.47 13.32 -10.27
CA ARG A 203 4.71 11.97 -10.81
C ARG A 203 3.45 11.14 -10.82
N GLU A 204 3.39 10.19 -11.74
CA GLU A 204 2.41 9.13 -11.74
C GLU A 204 3.03 7.88 -11.09
N LEU A 205 2.44 7.47 -9.97
CA LEU A 205 2.90 6.35 -9.16
C LEU A 205 1.89 5.22 -9.28
N ARG A 206 2.37 3.98 -9.37
CA ARG A 206 1.57 2.79 -9.17
C ARG A 206 1.51 2.49 -7.67
N ALA A 207 0.29 2.32 -7.15
CA ALA A 207 0.08 1.78 -5.83
C ALA A 207 -0.46 0.34 -5.91
N ALA A 208 -0.03 -0.50 -4.98
CA ALA A 208 -0.43 -1.91 -4.90
C ALA A 208 -0.57 -2.35 -3.44
N LEU A 209 -1.77 -2.79 -3.05
CA LEU A 209 -2.04 -3.43 -1.77
C LEU A 209 -2.11 -4.94 -1.95
N LEU A 210 -1.26 -5.68 -1.23
CA LEU A 210 -1.38 -7.12 -1.03
C LEU A 210 -1.94 -7.39 0.37
N THR A 211 -3.01 -8.20 0.46
CA THR A 211 -3.65 -8.53 1.74
C THR A 211 -4.42 -9.85 1.66
N ARG A 212 -4.76 -10.44 2.81
CA ARG A 212 -5.65 -11.61 2.92
C ARG A 212 -7.12 -11.24 3.14
N ARG A 213 -7.46 -9.95 3.18
CA ARG A 213 -8.87 -9.51 3.16
C ARG A 213 -9.51 -9.95 1.85
N GLY A 214 -10.78 -10.35 1.90
CA GLY A 214 -11.53 -10.70 0.68
C GLY A 214 -11.59 -9.51 -0.29
N PRO A 215 -11.79 -9.74 -1.61
CA PRO A 215 -11.65 -8.72 -2.65
C PRO A 215 -12.43 -7.44 -2.37
N ARG A 216 -13.69 -7.57 -1.94
CA ARG A 216 -14.54 -6.44 -1.55
C ARG A 216 -13.96 -5.65 -0.37
N ALA A 217 -13.61 -6.33 0.71
CA ALA A 217 -13.06 -5.69 1.90
C ALA A 217 -11.70 -5.02 1.64
N ALA A 218 -10.91 -5.54 0.69
CA ALA A 218 -9.66 -4.92 0.28
C ALA A 218 -9.89 -3.62 -0.53
N VAL A 219 -10.90 -3.61 -1.40
CA VAL A 219 -11.30 -2.41 -2.15
C VAL A 219 -11.90 -1.34 -1.23
N GLU A 220 -12.83 -1.72 -0.35
CA GLU A 220 -13.42 -0.83 0.66
C GLU A 220 -12.32 -0.23 1.55
N LEU A 221 -11.34 -1.02 1.96
CA LEU A 221 -10.21 -0.55 2.76
C LEU A 221 -9.41 0.58 2.07
N VAL A 222 -9.07 0.44 0.79
CA VAL A 222 -8.29 1.49 0.09
C VAL A 222 -9.14 2.73 -0.21
N ALA A 223 -10.44 2.54 -0.42
CA ALA A 223 -11.38 3.63 -0.64
C ALA A 223 -11.59 4.45 0.65
N ASP A 224 -11.93 3.78 1.76
CA ASP A 224 -12.23 4.41 3.05
C ASP A 224 -10.99 5.07 3.67
N ALA A 225 -9.80 4.53 3.42
CA ALA A 225 -8.55 5.15 3.86
C ALA A 225 -8.18 6.42 3.06
N GLY A 226 -8.92 6.74 2.00
CA GLY A 226 -8.65 7.89 1.14
C GLY A 226 -7.34 7.78 0.37
N VAL A 227 -6.82 6.56 0.18
CA VAL A 227 -5.53 6.33 -0.49
C VAL A 227 -5.66 6.13 -2.00
N LEU A 228 -6.86 6.28 -2.57
CA LEU A 228 -7.09 6.23 -4.02
C LEU A 228 -6.73 7.53 -4.75
N ALA A 229 -6.46 8.62 -4.02
CA ALA A 229 -6.13 9.96 -4.55
C ALA A 229 -4.70 10.45 -4.22
#